data_AF-A0A3C2A3F0-F1
#
_entry.id   AF-A0A3C2A3F0-F1
#
_cell.length_a   1.000
_cell.length_b   1.000
_cell.length_c   1.000
_cell.angle_alpha   90.00
_cell.angle_beta   90.00
_cell.angle_gamma   90.00
#
_symmetry.space_group_name_H-M   'P 1'
#
loop_
_entity.id
_entity.type
_entity.pdbx_description
1 polymer ?
#
loop_
_entity_poly.entity_id
_entity_poly.type
_entity_poly.pdbx_seq_one_letter_code
_entity_poly.pdbx_strand_id
1 'polypeptide(L)'
;MSEFNDYLMGKKIDPDAFLQADAAQYRALEAVFLQVSPESFTQQKLFLINPLRRTHPLPPEKMPAKTATPKKSAKPTVPKPKPTLATKSGDSSSPKPTISMEGQATATKPTITKTGKPTMVKPDSNPNKSE
;
A
#
# COMPACT_ATOMS: atom_id res chain seq x y z
N MET A 1 11.77 -23.23 4.64
CA MET A 1 11.50 -21.78 4.65
C MET A 1 10.34 -21.52 3.71
N SER A 2 9.30 -20.79 4.14
CA SER A 2 8.18 -20.42 3.27
C SER A 2 8.66 -19.48 2.16
N GLU A 3 8.07 -19.54 0.97
CA GLU A 3 8.41 -18.65 -0.15
C GLU A 3 8.30 -17.16 0.21
N PHE A 4 7.34 -16.83 1.08
CA PHE A 4 7.18 -15.50 1.64
C PHE A 4 8.35 -15.06 2.53
N ASN A 5 8.96 -15.97 3.30
CA ASN A 5 10.15 -15.66 4.10
C ASN A 5 11.35 -15.34 3.23
N ASP A 6 11.58 -16.14 2.19
CA ASP A 6 12.64 -15.89 1.20
C ASP A 6 12.44 -14.51 0.54
N TYR A 7 11.19 -14.15 0.22
CA TYR A 7 10.84 -12.84 -0.30
C TYR A 7 11.15 -11.70 0.69
N LEU A 8 10.73 -11.82 1.95
CA LEU A 8 11.00 -10.81 2.99
C LEU A 8 12.49 -10.60 3.22
N MET A 9 13.26 -11.69 3.28
CA MET A 9 14.72 -11.64 3.41
C MET A 9 15.35 -10.94 2.20
N GLY A 10 14.85 -11.20 0.99
CA GLY A 10 15.25 -10.50 -0.23
C GLY A 10 14.94 -8.99 -0.21
N LYS A 11 13.88 -8.57 0.49
CA LYS A 11 13.55 -7.16 0.73
C LYS A 11 14.28 -6.53 1.91
N LYS A 12 15.19 -7.27 2.58
CA LYS A 12 15.94 -6.88 3.78
C LYS A 12 15.06 -6.69 5.01
N ILE A 13 14.03 -7.52 5.15
CA ILE A 13 13.11 -7.52 6.28
C ILE A 13 13.33 -8.83 7.06
N ASP A 14 13.45 -8.75 8.39
CA ASP A 14 13.55 -9.95 9.24
C ASP A 14 12.15 -10.57 9.44
N PRO A 15 11.88 -11.78 8.92
CA PRO A 15 10.58 -12.42 9.08
C PRO A 15 10.24 -12.70 10.54
N ASP A 16 11.23 -13.03 11.38
CA ASP A 16 11.01 -13.34 12.80
C ASP A 16 10.60 -12.08 13.57
N ALA A 17 11.32 -10.97 13.33
CA ALA A 17 11.02 -9.69 13.98
C ALA A 17 9.67 -9.13 13.52
N PHE A 18 9.32 -9.32 12.25
CA PHE A 18 8.02 -8.90 11.73
C PHE A 18 6.88 -9.75 12.33
N LEU A 19 7.04 -11.08 12.43
CA LEU A 19 6.05 -11.96 13.05
C LEU A 19 5.85 -11.65 14.54
N GLN A 20 6.91 -11.32 15.27
CA GLN A 20 6.83 -10.93 16.68
C GLN A 20 6.15 -9.57 16.90
N ALA A 21 6.37 -8.62 15.98
CA ALA A 21 5.78 -7.30 16.08
C ALA A 21 4.29 -7.30 15.69
N ASP A 22 3.94 -7.95 14.58
CA ASP A 22 2.56 -8.01 14.09
C ASP A 22 2.29 -9.31 13.31
N ALA A 23 1.96 -10.36 14.06
CA ALA A 23 1.63 -11.66 13.49
C ALA A 23 0.38 -11.62 12.60
N ALA A 24 -0.58 -10.74 12.89
CA ALA A 24 -1.82 -10.64 12.12
C ALA A 24 -1.55 -10.07 10.72
N GLN A 25 -0.78 -8.99 10.65
CA GLN A 25 -0.35 -8.45 9.36
C GLN A 25 0.54 -9.42 8.59
N TYR A 26 1.45 -10.11 9.28
CA TYR A 26 2.29 -11.12 8.65
C TYR A 26 1.45 -12.17 7.92
N ARG A 27 0.44 -12.75 8.59
CA ARG A 27 -0.43 -13.77 8.00
C ARG A 27 -1.30 -13.24 6.87
N ALA A 28 -1.81 -12.01 7.02
CA ALA A 28 -2.59 -11.37 5.95
C ALA A 28 -1.73 -11.12 4.69
N LEU A 29 -0.49 -10.67 4.86
CA LEU A 29 0.44 -10.47 3.75
C LEU A 29 0.88 -11.79 3.12
N GLU A 30 1.17 -12.81 3.92
CA GLU A 30 1.50 -14.16 3.45
C GLU A 30 0.36 -14.74 2.58
N ALA A 31 -0.90 -14.61 3.04
CA ALA A 31 -2.05 -15.09 2.30
C ALA A 31 -2.22 -14.39 0.94
N VAL A 32 -2.02 -13.06 0.88
CA VAL A 32 -2.08 -12.31 -0.39
C VAL A 32 -0.89 -12.66 -1.28
N PHE A 33 0.31 -12.81 -0.71
CA PHE A 33 1.50 -13.19 -1.45
C PHE A 33 1.35 -14.55 -2.15
N LEU A 34 0.69 -15.52 -1.52
CA LEU A 34 0.44 -16.83 -2.13
C LEU A 34 -0.56 -16.78 -3.31
N GLN A 35 -1.33 -15.70 -3.44
CA GLN A 35 -2.33 -15.54 -4.51
C GLN A 35 -1.76 -14.81 -5.74
N VAL A 36 -0.67 -14.06 -5.61
CA VAL A 36 -0.15 -13.18 -6.67
C VAL A 36 1.36 -13.35 -6.84
N SER A 37 1.90 -12.89 -7.96
CA SER A 37 3.36 -12.93 -8.17
C SER A 37 4.10 -12.00 -7.18
N PRO A 38 5.38 -12.29 -6.86
CA PRO A 38 6.17 -11.45 -5.95
C PRO A 38 6.28 -9.98 -6.40
N GLU A 39 6.29 -9.75 -7.71
CA GLU A 39 6.38 -8.41 -8.28
C GLU A 39 5.07 -7.64 -8.12
N SER A 40 3.93 -8.25 -8.49
CA SER A 40 2.61 -7.65 -8.29
C SER A 40 2.32 -7.40 -6.81
N PHE A 41 2.69 -8.34 -5.92
CA PHE A 41 2.59 -8.14 -4.48
C PHE A 41 3.38 -6.91 -4.03
N THR A 42 4.63 -6.77 -4.51
CA THR A 42 5.47 -5.63 -4.17
C THR A 42 4.81 -4.32 -4.59
N GLN A 43 4.25 -4.25 -5.79
CA GLN A 43 3.58 -3.05 -6.29
C GLN A 43 2.35 -2.70 -5.45
N GLN A 44 1.51 -3.69 -5.11
CA GLN A 44 0.32 -3.50 -4.30
C GLN A 44 0.62 -3.10 -2.85
N LYS A 45 1.68 -3.65 -2.26
CA LYS A 45 2.02 -3.49 -0.84
C LYS A 45 3.27 -2.65 -0.60
N LEU A 46 3.76 -1.93 -1.61
CA LEU A 46 4.98 -1.12 -1.53
C LEU A 46 4.96 -0.14 -0.35
N PHE A 47 3.79 0.46 -0.11
CA PHE A 47 3.56 1.41 0.96
C PHE A 47 3.65 0.79 2.37
N LEU A 48 3.44 -0.52 2.51
CA LEU A 48 3.64 -1.26 3.76
C LEU A 48 5.08 -1.78 3.86
N ILE A 49 5.61 -2.31 2.77
CA ILE A 49 6.96 -2.87 2.69
C ILE A 49 8.02 -1.81 3.06
N ASN A 50 7.85 -0.58 2.60
CA ASN A 50 8.82 0.49 2.87
C ASN A 50 8.98 0.82 4.37
N PRO A 51 7.91 1.05 5.15
CA PRO A 51 7.97 1.12 6.60
C PRO A 51 8.58 -0.12 7.25
N LEU A 52 8.18 -1.32 6.82
CA LEU A 52 8.66 -2.58 7.40
C LEU A 52 10.19 -2.74 7.26
N ARG A 53 10.78 -2.26 6.17
CA ARG A 53 12.24 -2.23 5.97
C ARG A 53 12.98 -1.33 6.98
N ARG A 54 12.29 -0.35 7.57
CA ARG A 54 12.83 0.58 8.57
C ARG A 54 12.59 0.07 9.99
N THR A 55 11.46 -0.58 10.23
CA THR A 55 11.08 -1.09 11.57
C THR A 55 11.71 -2.44 11.88
N HIS A 56 11.86 -3.32 10.88
CA HIS A 56 12.38 -4.68 11.04
C HIS A 56 13.54 -4.96 10.06
N PRO A 57 14.67 -4.23 10.17
CA PRO A 57 15.81 -4.46 9.29
C PRO A 57 16.39 -5.86 9.51
N LEU A 58 16.69 -6.57 8.42
CA LEU A 58 17.36 -7.87 8.49
C LEU A 58 18.82 -7.69 8.97
N PRO A 59 19.21 -8.29 10.11
CA PRO A 59 20.60 -8.24 10.57
C PRO A 59 21.53 -8.93 9.56
N PRO A 60 22.79 -8.46 9.41
CA PRO A 60 23.73 -9.01 8.44
C PRO A 60 24.03 -10.51 8.66
N GLU A 61 23.80 -11.02 9.86
CA GLU A 61 23.98 -12.43 10.23
C GLU A 61 22.91 -13.36 9.62
N LYS A 62 21.69 -12.85 9.38
CA LYS A 62 20.57 -13.63 8.87
C LYS A 62 20.35 -13.49 7.36
N MET A 63 21.23 -12.80 6.63
CA MET A 63 21.04 -12.66 5.18
C MET A 63 21.23 -14.02 4.49
N PRO A 64 20.30 -14.49 3.66
CA PRO A 64 20.48 -15.74 2.95
C PRO A 64 21.63 -15.54 1.97
N ALA A 65 22.70 -16.29 2.15
CA ALA A 65 23.89 -16.30 1.32
C ALA A 65 23.58 -16.85 -0.08
N LYS A 66 22.76 -16.13 -0.87
CA LYS A 66 22.59 -16.41 -2.29
C LYS A 66 23.62 -15.58 -3.06
N THR A 67 24.73 -16.26 -3.33
CA THR A 67 25.68 -16.08 -4.44
C THR A 67 26.40 -14.74 -4.59
N ALA A 68 27.68 -14.78 -4.22
CA ALA A 68 28.71 -13.91 -4.74
C ALA A 68 28.78 -14.03 -6.28
N THR A 69 28.47 -12.95 -6.98
CA THR A 69 29.15 -12.61 -8.24
C THR A 69 30.02 -11.38 -7.99
N PRO A 70 31.32 -11.43 -8.36
CA PRO A 70 32.26 -10.37 -8.02
C PRO A 70 31.95 -9.09 -8.79
N LYS A 71 31.76 -8.00 -8.04
CA LYS A 71 31.82 -6.62 -8.56
C LYS A 71 33.23 -6.37 -9.11
N LYS A 72 33.38 -6.25 -10.44
CA LYS A 72 34.44 -5.41 -11.02
C LYS A 72 33.92 -3.99 -11.13
N SER A 73 34.36 -3.17 -10.18
CA SER A 73 34.80 -1.78 -10.32
C SER A 73 34.62 -1.11 -11.69
N ALA A 74 33.86 0.00 -11.71
CA ALA A 74 34.28 1.22 -12.43
C ALA A 74 33.53 2.44 -11.85
N LYS A 75 34.30 3.40 -11.31
CA LYS A 75 33.88 4.76 -10.94
C LYS A 75 33.64 5.61 -12.22
N PRO A 76 32.94 6.76 -12.13
CA PRO A 76 32.35 7.44 -13.27
C PRO A 76 33.29 8.44 -13.95
N THR A 77 33.06 8.72 -15.22
CA THR A 77 33.51 9.97 -15.87
C THR A 77 32.43 10.46 -16.82
N VAL A 78 31.96 11.69 -16.56
CA VAL A 78 31.08 12.45 -17.46
C VAL A 78 31.96 13.45 -18.21
N PRO A 79 31.77 13.59 -19.54
CA PRO A 79 31.56 14.93 -20.04
C PRO A 79 30.33 15.04 -20.97
N LYS A 80 29.63 16.17 -20.81
CA LYS A 80 28.48 16.67 -21.58
C LYS A 80 28.83 16.87 -23.07
N PRO A 81 27.88 16.59 -23.98
CA PRO A 81 27.71 17.39 -25.18
C PRO A 81 26.45 18.28 -25.10
N LYS A 82 26.61 19.56 -25.40
CA LYS A 82 25.53 20.51 -25.71
C LYS A 82 25.10 20.31 -27.17
N PRO A 83 23.80 20.19 -27.48
CA PRO A 83 23.27 20.56 -28.78
C PRO A 83 22.61 21.94 -28.70
N THR A 84 23.13 22.86 -29.51
CA THR A 84 22.48 24.10 -29.93
C THR A 84 21.46 23.80 -31.02
N LEU A 85 20.20 24.22 -30.86
CA LEU A 85 19.47 24.87 -31.95
C LEU A 85 18.27 25.66 -31.40
N ALA A 86 18.19 26.90 -31.82
CA ALA A 86 17.21 27.89 -31.40
C ALA A 86 16.01 27.93 -32.38
N THR A 87 14.87 28.39 -31.85
CA THR A 87 13.81 29.17 -32.52
C THR A 87 13.02 28.45 -33.62
N LYS A 88 11.70 28.25 -33.48
CA LYS A 88 10.63 29.19 -33.88
C LYS A 88 9.27 28.52 -33.57
N SER A 89 8.42 29.09 -32.71
CA SER A 89 7.31 30.04 -33.00
C SER A 89 6.09 29.41 -33.69
N GLY A 90 4.92 29.54 -33.03
CA GLY A 90 3.57 29.19 -33.50
C GLY A 90 2.76 28.78 -32.26
N ASP A 91 2.29 29.71 -31.43
CA ASP A 91 1.18 30.65 -31.63
C ASP A 91 -0.15 30.01 -32.08
N SER A 92 -1.15 30.24 -31.23
CA SER A 92 -2.60 30.23 -31.47
C SER A 92 -3.41 28.91 -31.42
N SER A 93 -4.38 28.95 -30.50
CA SER A 93 -5.79 28.55 -30.68
C SER A 93 -6.19 27.09 -30.37
N SER A 94 -6.72 26.91 -29.14
CA SER A 94 -8.06 26.43 -28.75
C SER A 94 -8.77 25.28 -29.55
N PRO A 95 -9.69 24.47 -28.95
CA PRO A 95 -10.37 24.67 -27.68
C PRO A 95 -10.46 23.46 -26.73
N LYS A 96 -10.80 23.83 -25.49
CA LYS A 96 -11.41 23.08 -24.38
C LYS A 96 -12.46 22.05 -24.84
N PRO A 97 -12.42 20.76 -24.42
CA PRO A 97 -13.61 19.93 -24.45
C PRO A 97 -14.56 20.40 -23.34
N THR A 98 -15.57 21.18 -23.72
CA THR A 98 -16.79 21.35 -22.94
C THR A 98 -17.52 19.99 -22.96
N ILE A 99 -17.32 19.18 -21.93
CA ILE A 99 -18.24 18.06 -21.64
C ILE A 99 -19.51 18.69 -21.05
N SER A 100 -20.46 18.95 -21.94
CA SER A 100 -21.87 19.01 -21.60
C SER A 100 -22.43 17.61 -21.83
N MET A 101 -22.64 16.86 -20.74
CA MET A 101 -23.65 15.81 -20.74
C MET A 101 -24.43 15.93 -19.44
N GLU A 102 -25.54 16.65 -19.56
CA GLU A 102 -26.67 16.60 -18.65
C GLU A 102 -27.24 15.17 -18.60
N GLY A 103 -27.65 14.75 -17.40
CA GLY A 103 -28.79 13.85 -17.23
C GLY A 103 -28.52 12.36 -17.17
N GLN A 104 -28.13 11.85 -15.99
CA GLN A 104 -29.07 11.08 -15.18
C GLN A 104 -28.51 10.80 -13.77
N ALA A 105 -29.24 11.32 -12.79
CA ALA A 105 -29.06 11.04 -11.38
C ALA A 105 -29.53 9.62 -11.06
N THR A 106 -28.67 8.83 -10.42
CA THR A 106 -29.09 7.94 -9.31
C THR A 106 -27.95 7.89 -8.29
N ALA A 107 -27.97 8.86 -7.38
CA ALA A 107 -27.15 8.83 -6.18
C ALA A 107 -27.75 7.81 -5.20
N THR A 108 -27.04 6.72 -4.91
CA THR A 108 -27.22 5.96 -3.66
C THR A 108 -26.00 6.20 -2.78
N LYS A 109 -26.06 7.31 -2.03
CA LYS A 109 -25.23 7.54 -0.84
C LYS A 109 -25.79 6.72 0.33
N PRO A 110 -24.98 6.04 1.15
CA PRO A 110 -25.38 5.75 2.51
C PRO A 110 -25.26 7.04 3.34
N THR A 111 -26.41 7.61 3.70
CA THR A 111 -26.52 8.74 4.61
C THR A 111 -26.30 8.24 6.05
N ILE A 112 -25.26 8.77 6.70
CA ILE A 112 -25.07 8.70 8.14
C ILE A 112 -25.92 9.82 8.75
N THR A 113 -27.08 9.48 9.30
CA THR A 113 -27.90 10.40 10.10
C THR A 113 -27.41 10.41 11.55
N LYS A 114 -26.84 11.55 11.96
CA LYS A 114 -26.63 11.93 13.36
C LYS A 114 -27.68 12.96 13.73
N THR A 115 -28.64 12.58 14.58
CA THR A 115 -29.25 13.38 15.68
C THR A 115 -30.60 12.77 16.07
N GLY A 116 -30.63 12.08 17.21
CA GLY A 116 -31.85 11.54 17.81
C GLY A 116 -31.60 11.24 19.28
N LYS A 117 -31.99 12.19 20.13
CA LYS A 117 -32.04 12.12 21.59
C LYS A 117 -32.67 10.80 22.06
N PRO A 118 -32.03 9.98 22.91
CA PRO A 118 -32.74 8.91 23.59
C PRO A 118 -33.61 9.55 24.68
N THR A 119 -34.90 9.67 24.40
CA THR A 119 -35.91 9.90 25.43
C THR A 119 -35.94 8.66 26.32
N MET A 120 -35.63 8.88 27.59
CA MET A 120 -35.71 7.91 28.69
C MET A 120 -37.16 7.42 28.80
N VAL A 121 -37.43 6.22 28.28
CA VAL A 121 -38.70 5.52 28.51
C VAL A 121 -38.59 4.83 29.87
N LYS A 122 -39.38 5.33 30.82
CA LYS A 122 -39.59 4.72 32.13
C LYS A 122 -40.10 3.28 31.97
N PRO A 123 -39.60 2.30 32.73
CA PRO A 123 -40.31 1.05 32.96
C PRO A 123 -41.17 1.21 34.22
N ASP A 124 -42.42 1.64 34.07
CA ASP A 124 -43.43 1.50 35.12
C ASP A 124 -44.22 0.20 34.90
N SER A 125 -44.04 -0.74 35.85
CA SER A 125 -45.04 -1.65 36.45
C SER A 125 -46.00 -2.45 35.55
N ASN A 126 -45.94 -3.79 35.49
CA ASN A 126 -46.46 -4.81 36.46
C ASN A 126 -47.59 -5.64 35.75
N PRO A 127 -48.27 -6.68 36.29
CA PRO A 127 -47.94 -7.91 37.06
C PRO A 127 -48.39 -9.23 36.37
N ASN A 128 -47.73 -10.38 36.61
CA ASN A 128 -48.35 -11.73 36.80
C ASN A 128 -47.24 -12.76 37.09
N LYS A 129 -47.07 -13.28 38.32
CA LYS A 129 -47.85 -14.34 39.02
C LYS A 129 -47.39 -15.76 38.68
N SER A 130 -46.66 -16.37 39.61
CA SER A 130 -46.55 -17.81 40.02
C SER A 130 -45.21 -17.91 40.77
N GLU A 131 -45.09 -18.32 42.04
CA GLU A 131 -45.84 -19.24 42.91
C GLU A 131 -45.73 -18.75 44.37
#